data_AF-A0A959DII9-F1
#
_entry.id   AF-A0A959DII9-F1
#
_cell.length_a   1.000
_cell.length_b   1.000
_cell.length_c   1.000
_cell.angle_alpha   90.00
_cell.angle_beta   90.00
_cell.angle_gamma   90.00
#
_symmetry.space_group_name_H-M   'P 1'
#
loop_
_entity.id
_entity.type
_entity.pdbx_description
1 polymer ?
#
loop_
_entity_poly.entity_id
_entity_poly.type
_entity_poly.pdbx_seq_one_letter_code
_entity_poly.pdbx_strand_id
1 'polypeptide(L)' 'MAKELFPSSFECDCGHESHFFENTVREMKKMSEKKRVLLRDSDSKEEHTIVFYKGNAIEVICPKLGKCKI' A
#
# COMPACT_ATOMS: atom_id res chain seq x y z
N MET A 1 -3.28 -3.05 -13.05
CA MET A 1 -3.80 -2.83 -11.69
C MET A 1 -2.62 -2.91 -10.75
N ALA A 2 -2.66 -2.12 -9.68
CA ALA A 2 -1.73 -2.31 -8.58
C ALA A 2 -1.90 -3.73 -8.01
N LYS A 3 -0.85 -4.28 -7.40
CA LYS A 3 -0.87 -5.64 -6.86
C LYS A 3 -0.23 -5.66 -5.49
N GLU A 4 -0.83 -6.41 -4.58
CA GLU A 4 -0.14 -6.84 -3.37
C GLU A 4 0.77 -8.04 -3.71
N LEU A 5 2.06 -7.87 -3.44
CA LEU A 5 3.07 -8.90 -3.55
C LEU A 5 3.36 -9.42 -2.14
N PHE A 6 2.83 -10.62 -1.85
CA PHE A 6 3.03 -11.26 -0.55
C PHE A 6 4.54 -11.43 -0.28
N PRO A 7 5.03 -11.14 0.95
CA PRO A 7 4.25 -10.85 2.17
C PRO A 7 4.03 -9.37 2.51
N SER A 8 4.76 -8.44 1.90
CA SER A 8 4.80 -7.05 2.38
C SER A 8 5.21 -6.01 1.33
N SER A 9 5.07 -6.36 0.05
CA SER A 9 5.44 -5.49 -1.06
C SER A 9 4.20 -5.14 -1.90
N PHE A 10 4.24 -4.01 -2.59
CA PHE A 10 3.13 -3.53 -3.42
C PHE A 10 3.65 -2.98 -4.73
N GLU A 11 3.17 -3.52 -5.85
CA GLU A 11 3.45 -3.03 -7.19
C GLU A 11 2.37 -2.03 -7.59
N CYS A 12 2.76 -0.81 -7.97
CA CYS A 12 1.87 0.21 -8.51
C CYS A 12 1.75 0.08 -10.04
N ASP A 13 0.64 0.57 -10.61
CA ASP A 13 0.45 0.65 -12.06
C ASP A 13 1.51 1.50 -12.80
N CYS A 14 2.20 2.38 -12.08
CA CYS A 14 3.31 3.17 -12.64
C CYS A 14 4.64 2.38 -12.73
N GLY A 15 4.66 1.12 -12.26
CA GLY A 15 5.84 0.26 -12.21
C GLY A 15 6.70 0.44 -10.95
N HIS A 16 6.28 1.27 -9.99
CA HIS A 16 6.98 1.42 -8.69
C HIS A 16 6.63 0.27 -7.75
N GLU A 17 7.64 -0.31 -7.11
CA GLU A 17 7.46 -1.31 -6.04
C GLU A 17 7.77 -0.68 -4.69
N SER A 18 6.80 -0.71 -3.78
CA SER A 18 6.97 -0.28 -2.40
C SER A 18 7.18 -1.50 -1.50
N HIS A 19 8.34 -1.56 -0.84
CA HIS A 19 8.69 -2.63 0.07
C HIS A 19 8.56 -2.15 1.53
N PHE A 20 7.83 -2.93 2.33
CA PHE A 20 7.66 -2.66 3.76
C PHE A 20 8.10 -3.88 4.58
N PHE A 21 8.31 -3.66 5.88
CA PHE A 21 8.46 -4.78 6.81
C PHE A 21 7.13 -5.54 6.94
N GLU A 22 7.21 -6.88 6.93
CA GLU A 22 6.04 -7.75 7.10
C GLU A 22 5.23 -7.42 8.35
N ASN A 23 5.92 -7.14 9.46
CA ASN A 23 5.24 -6.78 10.69
C ASN A 23 4.42 -5.49 10.54
N THR A 24 4.95 -4.48 9.85
CA THR A 24 4.25 -3.23 9.57
C THR A 24 2.98 -3.48 8.76
N VAL A 25 3.07 -4.23 7.66
CA VAL A 25 1.91 -4.55 6.83
C VAL A 25 0.86 -5.34 7.61
N ARG A 26 1.28 -6.31 8.42
CA ARG A 26 0.40 -7.09 9.30
C ARG A 26 -0.32 -6.20 10.32
N GLU A 27 0.38 -5.25 10.94
CA GLU A 27 -0.22 -4.29 11.85
C GLU A 27 -1.19 -3.35 11.14
N MET A 28 -0.84 -2.86 9.95
CA MET A 28 -1.74 -2.02 9.14
C MET A 28 -3.02 -2.77 8.76
N LYS A 29 -2.92 -4.03 8.34
CA LYS A 29 -4.09 -4.88 8.06
C LYS A 29 -4.98 -5.01 9.29
N LYS A 30 -4.42 -5.38 10.45
CA LYS A 30 -5.17 -5.49 11.72
C LYS A 30 -5.84 -4.17 12.14
N MET A 31 -5.11 -3.05 12.05
CA MET A 31 -5.69 -1.74 12.35
C MET A 31 -6.80 -1.37 11.37
N SER A 32 -6.69 -1.80 10.11
CA SER A 32 -7.64 -1.49 9.05
C SER A 32 -8.97 -2.23 9.13
N GLU A 33 -9.08 -3.25 10.01
CA GLU A 33 -10.33 -3.96 10.26
C GLU A 33 -11.44 -3.00 10.75
N LYS A 34 -11.04 -1.96 11.51
CA LYS A 34 -11.97 -1.02 12.14
C LYS A 34 -12.03 0.35 11.46
N LYS A 35 -10.98 0.74 10.73
CA LYS A 35 -10.87 2.08 10.11
C LYS A 35 -10.06 2.03 8.82
N ARG A 36 -10.06 3.10 8.04
CA ARG A 36 -9.10 3.24 6.94
C ARG A 36 -7.73 3.60 7.51
N VAL A 37 -6.69 2.96 6.99
CA VAL A 37 -5.29 3.16 7.39
C VAL A 37 -4.45 3.42 6.16
N LEU A 38 -3.48 4.32 6.28
CA LEU A 38 -2.58 4.74 5.22
C LEU A 38 -1.15 4.38 5.62
N LEU A 39 -0.40 3.77 4.72
CA LEU A 39 1.02 3.48 4.89
C LEU A 39 1.80 4.11 3.74
N ARG A 40 2.65 5.09 4.05
CA ARG A 40 3.43 5.82 3.06
C ARG A 40 4.79 5.20 2.89
N ASP A 41 5.18 4.95 1.64
CA ASP A 41 6.55 4.61 1.28
C ASP A 41 7.45 5.83 1.50
N SER A 42 8.42 5.70 2.39
CA SER A 42 9.32 6.79 2.80
C SER A 42 10.64 6.80 2.03
N ASP A 43 10.89 5.80 1.18
CA ASP A 43 12.20 5.57 0.55
C ASP A 43 12.35 6.29 -0.81
N SER A 44 11.24 6.79 -1.37
CA SER A 44 11.21 7.33 -2.72
C SER A 44 10.81 8.80 -2.76
N LYS A 45 11.37 9.59 -3.69
CA LYS A 45 10.90 10.97 -3.97
C LYS A 45 9.45 11.01 -4.48
N GLU A 46 8.97 9.89 -4.99
CA GLU A 46 7.62 9.68 -5.51
C GLU A 46 6.86 8.76 -4.54
N GLU A 47 6.52 9.29 -3.38
CA GLU A 47 6.00 8.54 -2.23
C GLU A 47 4.61 7.98 -2.53
N HIS A 48 4.56 6.66 -2.75
CA HIS A 48 3.31 5.92 -2.88
C HIS A 48 2.70 5.69 -1.50
N THR A 49 1.37 5.76 -1.41
CA THR A 49 0.66 5.45 -0.15
C THR A 49 -0.26 4.27 -0.34
N ILE A 50 -0.01 3.19 0.41
CA ILE A 50 -0.87 2.02 0.43
C ILE A 50 -2.06 2.30 1.36
N VAL A 51 -3.27 2.04 0.88
CA VAL A 51 -4.50 2.20 1.64
C VAL A 51 -5.02 0.84 2.05
N PHE A 52 -5.25 0.69 3.35
CA PHE A 52 -5.81 -0.51 3.95
C PHE A 52 -7.23 -0.25 4.46
N TYR A 53 -8.13 -1.20 4.23
CA TYR A 53 -9.49 -1.20 4.74
C TYR A 53 -10.05 -2.61 4.86
N LYS A 54 -10.84 -2.87 5.92
CA LYS A 54 -11.43 -4.19 6.22
C LYS A 54 -10.41 -5.33 6.21
N GLY A 55 -9.21 -5.09 6.75
CA GLY A 55 -8.16 -6.10 6.85
C GLY A 55 -7.31 -6.30 5.59
N ASN A 56 -7.57 -5.56 4.50
CA ASN A 56 -6.95 -5.77 3.20
C ASN A 56 -6.34 -4.49 2.66
N ALA A 57 -5.31 -4.59 1.82
CA ALA A 57 -4.88 -3.50 0.98
C ALA A 57 -5.87 -3.35 -0.18
N ILE A 58 -6.33 -2.12 -0.45
CA ILE A 58 -7.42 -1.87 -1.41
C ILE A 58 -7.04 -0.93 -2.55
N GLU A 59 -6.07 -0.04 -2.33
CA GLU A 59 -5.57 0.87 -3.36
C GLU A 59 -4.16 1.36 -3.00
N VAL A 60 -3.43 1.78 -4.03
CA VAL A 60 -2.18 2.52 -3.95
C VAL A 60 -2.45 3.93 -4.46
N ILE A 61 -2.20 4.94 -3.64
CA ILE A 61 -2.20 6.34 -4.05
C ILE A 61 -0.84 6.62 -4.67
N CYS A 62 -0.84 6.73 -6.00
CA CYS A 62 0.30 7.06 -6.84
C CYS A 62 0.35 8.58 -7.11
N PRO A 63 1.52 9.23 -6.96
CA PRO A 63 1.67 10.65 -7.30
C PRO A 63 1.50 10.93 -8.80
N LYS A 64 1.74 9.95 -9.68
CA LYS A 64 1.61 10.09 -11.14
C LYS A 64 0.21 9.79 -11.66
N LEU A 65 -0.40 8.71 -11.16
CA LEU A 65 -1.63 8.15 -11.72
C LEU A 65 -2.86 8.37 -10.81
N GLY A 66 -2.67 8.90 -9.60
CA GLY A 66 -3.74 9.02 -8.62
C GLY A 66 -4.05 7.69 -7.95
N LYS A 67 -5.30 7.25 -7.97
CA LYS A 67 -5.72 6.03 -7.24
C LYS A 67 -5.61 4.79 -8.13
N CYS A 68 -4.69 3.90 -7.78
CA CYS A 68 -4.51 2.60 -8.42
C CYS A 68 -5.15 1.51 -7.55
N LYS A 69 -6.16 0.80 -8.06
CA LYS A 69 -6.81 -0.28 -7.29
C LYS A 69 -5.96 -1.54 -7.26
N ILE A 70 -5.98 -2.22 -6.11
CA ILE A 70 -5.39 -3.55 -5.89
C ILE A 70 -6.46 -4.62 -6.14
#